data_AF-A0A380DLL7-F1
#
_entry.id   AF-A0A380DLL7-F1
#
_cell.length_a   1.000
_cell.length_b   1.000
_cell.length_c   1.000
_cell.angle_alpha   90.00
_cell.angle_beta   90.00
_cell.angle_gamma   90.00
#
_symmetry.space_group_name_H-M   'P 1'
#
loop_
_entity.id
_entity.type
_entity.pdbx_description
1 polymer ?
#
loop_
_entity_poly.entity_id
_entity_poly.type
_entity_poly.pdbx_seq_one_letter_code
_entity_poly.pdbx_strand_id
1 'polypeptide(L)' 'MFFRSLGILQNCRMITMEEASYRLSEVKLGIDLNYIELQNFKFNELMVAIQSPFLLDEEDDKSVKEKRADILREHIK' A
#
# COMPACT_ATOMS: atom_id res chain seq x y z
N MET A 1 -14.98 0.54 7.41
CA MET A 1 -13.78 1.42 7.38
C MET A 1 -12.63 0.75 6.62
N PHE A 2 -12.28 -0.49 6.99
CA PHE A 2 -11.28 -1.36 6.34
C PHE A 2 -11.46 -1.54 4.80
N PHE A 3 -12.68 -1.75 4.30
CA PHE A 3 -12.93 -1.85 2.85
C PHE A 3 -12.67 -0.54 2.08
N ARG A 4 -12.84 0.62 2.72
CA ARG A 4 -12.53 1.91 2.11
C ARG A 4 -11.02 2.05 1.94
N SER A 5 -10.27 1.63 2.95
CA SER A 5 -8.81 1.67 2.93
C SER A 5 -8.24 0.71 1.90
N LEU A 6 -8.84 -0.48 1.76
CA LEU A 6 -8.54 -1.40 0.68
C LEU A 6 -8.79 -0.76 -0.69
N GLY A 7 -9.98 -0.17 -0.91
CA GLY A 7 -10.31 0.49 -2.16
C GLY A 7 -9.39 1.67 -2.50
N ILE A 8 -8.93 2.43 -1.50
CA ILE A 8 -7.92 3.48 -1.69
C ILE A 8 -6.61 2.86 -2.16
N LEU A 9 -6.10 1.82 -1.48
CA LEU A 9 -4.84 1.18 -1.86
C LEU A 9 -4.88 0.60 -3.29
N GLN A 10 -6.03 0.06 -3.72
CA GLN A 10 -6.22 -0.50 -5.05
C GLN A 10 -6.38 0.54 -6.18
N ASN A 11 -6.80 1.77 -5.88
CA ASN A 11 -7.14 2.77 -6.91
C ASN A 11 -6.37 4.09 -6.80
N CYS A 12 -5.65 4.34 -5.69
CA CYS A 12 -4.92 5.59 -5.51
C CYS A 12 -3.84 5.74 -6.58
N ARG A 13 -3.64 6.96 -7.08
CA ARG A 13 -2.55 7.28 -8.04
C ARG A 13 -1.32 7.88 -7.37
N MET A 14 -1.51 8.46 -6.19
CA MET A 14 -0.49 9.05 -5.34
C MET A 14 -0.84 8.79 -3.89
N ILE A 15 0.15 8.44 -3.08
CA ILE A 15 -0.04 8.24 -1.63
C ILE A 15 1.25 8.54 -0.85
N THR A 16 1.10 9.17 0.32
CA THR A 16 2.25 9.41 1.21
C THR A 16 2.63 8.14 1.96
N MET A 17 3.79 8.15 2.61
CA MET A 17 4.24 7.01 3.41
C MET A 17 3.33 6.81 4.64
N GLU A 18 2.96 7.89 5.31
CA GLU A 18 2.10 7.85 6.50
C GLU A 18 0.72 7.31 6.14
N GLU A 19 0.16 7.80 5.01
CA GLU A 19 -1.15 7.37 4.57
C GLU A 19 -1.14 5.90 4.11
N ALA A 20 -0.12 5.48 3.34
CA ALA A 20 0.01 4.09 2.93
C ALA A 20 0.14 3.14 4.14
N SER A 21 0.99 3.50 5.11
CA SER A 21 1.18 2.73 6.34
C SER A 21 -0.13 2.59 7.12
N TYR A 22 -0.83 3.70 7.34
CA TYR A 22 -2.11 3.72 8.03
C TYR A 22 -3.16 2.82 7.35
N ARG A 23 -3.32 2.95 6.03
CA ARG A 23 -4.30 2.16 5.27
C ARG A 23 -3.95 0.67 5.27
N LEU A 24 -2.68 0.32 5.18
CA LEU A 24 -2.22 -1.07 5.25
C LEU A 24 -2.46 -1.68 6.62
N SER A 25 -2.29 -0.92 7.71
CA SER A 25 -2.67 -1.37 9.05
C SER A 25 -4.18 -1.61 9.18
N GLU A 26 -5.02 -0.74 8.61
CA GLU A 26 -6.48 -0.94 8.61
C GLU A 26 -6.89 -2.19 7.82
N VAL A 27 -6.25 -2.46 6.67
CA VAL A 27 -6.49 -3.69 5.89
C VAL A 27 -6.00 -4.93 6.65
N LYS A 28 -4.81 -4.87 7.27
CA LYS A 28 -4.29 -5.97 8.10
C LYS A 28 -5.22 -6.30 9.26
N LEU A 29 -5.71 -5.28 9.97
CA LEU A 29 -6.69 -5.46 11.04
C LEU A 29 -7.99 -6.07 10.50
N GLY A 30 -8.46 -5.64 9.33
CA GLY A 30 -9.62 -6.22 8.66
C GLY A 30 -9.45 -7.71 8.33
N ILE A 31 -8.25 -8.11 7.92
CA ILE A 31 -7.90 -9.52 7.67
C ILE A 31 -7.83 -10.31 8.98
N ASP A 32 -7.19 -9.76 10.02
CA ASP A 32 -7.04 -10.42 11.32
C ASP A 32 -8.39 -10.66 12.01
N LEU A 33 -9.36 -9.76 11.77
CA LEU A 33 -10.74 -9.87 12.24
C LEU A 33 -11.62 -10.74 11.33
N ASN A 34 -11.07 -11.33 10.26
CA ASN A 34 -11.79 -12.09 9.23
C ASN A 34 -12.91 -11.29 8.53
N TYR A 35 -12.79 -9.96 8.43
CA TYR A 35 -13.69 -9.13 7.62
C TYR A 35 -13.24 -9.03 6.16
N ILE A 36 -11.93 -9.12 5.90
CA ILE A 36 -11.35 -9.07 4.56
C ILE A 36 -10.63 -10.39 4.31
N GLU A 37 -11.01 -11.10 3.25
CA GLU A 37 -10.26 -12.23 2.74
C GLU A 37 -9.37 -11.77 1.59
N LEU A 38 -8.07 -11.63 1.86
CA LEU A 38 -7.08 -11.23 0.86
C LEU A 38 -5.98 -12.29 0.83
N GLN A 39 -6.03 -13.14 -0.20
CA GLN A 39 -5.04 -14.20 -0.36
C GLN A 39 -3.68 -13.57 -0.66
N ASN A 40 -2.63 -14.10 -0.03
CA ASN A 40 -1.25 -13.63 -0.19
C ASN A 40 -1.00 -12.17 0.26
N PHE A 41 -1.76 -11.65 1.22
CA PHE A 41 -1.47 -10.33 1.78
C PHE A 41 -0.17 -10.33 2.60
N LYS A 42 0.90 -9.82 2.00
CA LYS A 42 2.23 -9.76 2.59
C LYS A 42 2.50 -8.42 3.28
N PHE A 43 1.85 -8.21 4.43
CA PHE A 43 1.93 -6.95 5.17
C PHE A 43 3.36 -6.44 5.41
N ASN A 44 4.26 -7.31 5.89
CA ASN A 44 5.63 -6.92 6.21
C ASN A 44 6.43 -6.52 4.97
N GLU A 45 6.28 -7.25 3.87
CA GLU A 45 6.95 -6.92 2.59
C GLU A 45 6.44 -5.58 2.06
N LEU A 46 5.13 -5.34 2.12
CA LEU A 46 4.53 -4.06 1.72
C LEU A 46 4.99 -2.90 2.60
N MET A 47 5.16 -3.11 3.91
CA MET A 47 5.71 -2.09 4.82
C MET A 47 7.13 -1.66 4.51
N VAL A 48 7.96 -2.59 4.02
CA VAL A 48 9.32 -2.26 3.60
C VAL A 48 9.28 -1.61 2.21
N ALA A 49 8.47 -2.15 1.29
CA ALA A 49 8.40 -1.67 -0.09
C ALA A 49 7.89 -0.22 -0.22
N ILE A 50 7.00 0.23 0.68
CA ILE A 50 6.51 1.63 0.63
C ILE A 50 7.52 2.67 1.17
N GLN A 51 8.62 2.26 1.80
CA GLN A 51 9.56 3.20 2.39
C GLN A 51 10.32 3.96 1.31
N SER A 52 10.49 5.26 1.51
CA SER A 52 11.15 6.15 0.54
C SER A 52 12.51 5.67 0.04
N PRO A 53 13.41 5.08 0.86
CA PRO A 53 14.71 4.59 0.37
C PRO A 53 14.61 3.49 -0.69
N PHE A 54 13.55 2.69 -0.70
CA PHE A 54 13.34 1.62 -1.70
C PHE A 54 12.67 2.12 -2.98
N LEU A 55 12.22 3.38 -2.98
CA LEU A 55 11.47 4.00 -4.08
C LEU A 55 12.24 5.13 -4.76
N LEU A 56 13.28 5.64 -4.10
CA LEU A 56 14.18 6.64 -4.65
C LEU A 56 15.01 5.97 -5.74
N ASP A 57 14.71 6.33 -6.98
CA ASP A 57 15.49 5.96 -8.15
C ASP A 57 15.82 7.28 -8.84
N GLU A 58 17.10 7.60 -8.95
CA GLU A 58 17.58 8.91 -9.43
C GLU A 58 17.24 9.14 -10.93
N GLU A 59 16.85 8.08 -11.64
CA GLU A 59 16.55 8.10 -13.08
C GLU A 59 15.06 8.23 -13.45
N ASP A 60 14.14 8.24 -12.48
CA ASP A 60 12.69 8.22 -12.76
C ASP A 60 12.05 9.59 -12.52
N ASP A 61 11.32 10.08 -13.53
CA ASP A 61 10.58 11.34 -13.49
C ASP A 61 9.34 11.29 -12.56
N LYS A 62 8.93 10.09 -12.13
CA LYS A 62 7.78 9.90 -11.24
C LYS A 62 8.12 10.24 -9.79
N SER A 63 7.20 10.96 -9.15
CA SER A 63 7.34 11.24 -7.72
C SER A 63 7.32 9.95 -6.89
N VAL A 64 8.07 9.93 -5.78
CA VAL A 64 8.08 8.80 -4.81
C VAL A 64 6.65 8.41 -4.37
N LYS A 65 5.72 9.37 -4.34
CA LYS A 65 4.31 9.15 -3.99
C LYS A 65 3.55 8.34 -5.05
N GLU A 66 3.87 8.54 -6.32
CA GLU A 66 3.26 7.80 -7.44
C GLU A 66 3.79 6.37 -7.52
N LYS A 67 5.11 6.20 -7.40
CA LYS A 67 5.74 4.87 -7.38
C LYS A 67 5.20 4.00 -6.24
N ARG A 68 5.05 4.59 -5.06
CA ARG A 68 4.43 3.94 -3.90
C ARG A 68 3.02 3.44 -4.23
N ALA A 69 2.20 4.30 -4.83
CA ALA A 69 0.85 3.94 -5.20
C ALA A 69 0.83 2.80 -6.25
N ASP A 70 1.76 2.81 -7.20
CA ASP A 70 1.88 1.78 -8.24
C ASP A 70 2.15 0.40 -7.64
N ILE A 71 3.16 0.28 -6.78
CA ILE A 71 3.51 -0.99 -6.09
C ILE A 71 2.32 -1.52 -5.29
N LEU A 72 1.59 -0.64 -4.60
CA LEU A 72 0.43 -1.01 -3.80
C LEU A 72 -0.71 -1.56 -4.66
N ARG A 73 -0.97 -0.96 -5.82
CA ARG A 73 -1.98 -1.46 -6.77
C ARG A 73 -1.59 -2.80 -7.40
N GLU A 74 -0.30 -3.03 -7.63
CA GLU A 74 0.18 -4.28 -8.20
C GLU A 74 0.08 -5.44 -7.21
N HIS A 75 0.41 -5.20 -5.94
CA HIS A 75 0.46 -6.23 -4.92
C HIS A 75 -0.88 -6.48 -4.21
N ILE A 76 -1.82 -5.55 -4.30
CA ILE A 76 -3.16 -5.66 -3.69
C ILE A 76 -4.16 -5.77 -4.84
N LYS A 77 -4.46 -7.01 -5.26
CA LYS A 77 -5.48 -7.34 -6.27
C LYS A 77 -6.54 -8.26 -5.70
#